data_AF-A0A1J5I529-F1
#
_entry.id   AF-A0A1J5I529-F1
#
_cell.length_a   1.000
_cell.length_b   1.000
_cell.length_c   1.000
_cell.angle_alpha   90.00
_cell.angle_beta   90.00
_cell.angle_gamma   90.00
#
_symmetry.space_group_name_H-M   'P 1'
#
loop_
_entity.id
_entity.type
_entity.pdbx_description
1 polymer ?
#
loop_
_entity_poly.entity_id
_entity_poly.type
_entity_poly.pdbx_seq_one_letter_code
_entity_poly.pdbx_strand_id
1 'polypeptide(L)' 'MNSAQRKTLSAIFAEPPPRTLEWRRIESLLIAVGCEVIEGAGSRVGFKRGDLRADFHRPHPG' A
#
# COMPACT_ATOMS: atom_id res chain seq x y z
N MET A 1 12.89 3.74 3.55
CA MET A 1 12.10 2.73 4.30
C MET A 1 12.52 2.67 5.78
N ASN A 2 11.57 2.81 6.71
CA ASN A 2 11.76 2.79 8.17
C ASN A 2 11.37 1.44 8.79
N SER A 3 11.50 1.30 10.11
CA SER A 3 11.19 0.05 10.84
C SER A 3 9.72 -0.38 10.69
N ALA A 4 8.77 0.55 10.70
CA ALA A 4 7.35 0.25 10.53
C ALA A 4 7.03 -0.29 9.13
N GLN A 5 7.61 0.30 8.09
CA GLN A 5 7.44 -0.13 6.70
C GLN A 5 8.08 -1.50 6.46
N ARG A 6 9.26 -1.78 7.05
CA ARG A 6 9.86 -3.12 7.01
C ARG A 6 8.95 -4.18 7.62
N LYS A 7 8.34 -3.91 8.78
CA LYS A 7 7.37 -4.81 9.41
C LYS A 7 6.13 -5.02 8.53
N THR A 8 5.63 -3.96 7.89
CA THR A 8 4.51 -4.07 6.93
C THR A 8 4.90 -4.96 5.75
N LEU A 9 6.11 -4.81 5.18
CA LEU A 9 6.59 -5.64 4.08
C LEU A 9 6.62 -7.12 4.47
N SER A 10 7.20 -7.46 5.63
CA SER A 10 7.19 -8.84 6.15
C SER A 10 5.78 -9.37 6.36
N ALA A 11 4.85 -8.54 6.84
CA ALA A 11 3.47 -8.95 7.09
C ALA A 11 2.70 -9.28 5.79
N ILE A 12 2.93 -8.55 4.70
CA ILE A 12 2.25 -8.81 3.41
C ILE A 12 2.63 -10.18 2.84
N PHE A 13 3.87 -10.62 3.05
CA PHE A 13 4.37 -11.91 2.58
C PHE A 13 4.23 -13.05 3.62
N ALA A 14 3.53 -12.82 4.73
CA ALA A 14 3.22 -13.88 5.68
C ALA A 14 2.17 -14.83 5.10
N GLU A 15 2.20 -16.08 5.54
CA GLU A 15 1.24 -17.12 5.13
C GLU A 15 0.57 -17.71 6.39
N PRO A 16 -0.73 -17.44 6.64
CA PRO A 16 -1.61 -16.56 5.87
C PRO A 16 -1.29 -15.06 6.11
N PRO A 17 -1.61 -14.17 5.16
CA PRO A 17 -1.45 -12.74 5.37
C PRO A 17 -2.44 -12.24 6.46
N PRO A 18 -2.04 -11.27 7.29
CA PRO A 18 -2.89 -10.78 8.37
C PRO A 18 -4.09 -10.02 7.82
N ARG A 19 -5.28 -10.38 8.30
CA ARG A 19 -6.56 -9.74 7.93
C ARG A 19 -6.74 -8.33 8.54
N THR A 20 -5.84 -7.94 9.45
CA THR A 20 -5.90 -6.68 10.22
C THR A 20 -4.90 -5.63 9.75
N LEU A 21 -4.24 -5.84 8.60
CA LEU A 21 -3.27 -4.89 8.09
C LEU A 21 -3.96 -3.62 7.58
N GLU A 22 -3.74 -2.51 8.29
CA GLU A 22 -4.33 -1.22 7.93
C GLU A 22 -3.83 -0.71 6.58
N TRP A 23 -4.75 -0.23 5.74
CA TRP A 23 -4.44 0.31 4.42
C TRP A 23 -3.36 1.40 4.43
N ARG A 24 -3.44 2.35 5.39
CA ARG A 24 -2.45 3.44 5.53
C ARG A 24 -1.00 2.91 5.65
N ARG A 25 -0.81 1.71 6.19
CA ARG A 25 0.51 1.09 6.33
C ARG A 25 1.02 0.56 5.00
N ILE A 26 0.13 0.01 4.17
CA ILE A 26 0.44 -0.47 2.81
C ILE A 26 0.79 0.74 1.92
N GLU A 27 -0.02 1.80 1.96
CA GLU A 27 0.22 3.05 1.22
C GLU A 27 1.57 3.68 1.61
N SER A 28 1.86 3.78 2.92
CA SER A 28 3.17 4.25 3.40
C SER A 28 4.35 3.39 2.94
N LEU A 29 4.17 2.06 2.87
CA LEU A 29 5.19 1.15 2.36
C LEU A 29 5.44 1.38 0.86
N LEU A 30 4.38 1.51 0.05
CA LEU A 30 4.49 1.74 -1.40
C LEU A 30 5.24 3.05 -1.70
N ILE A 31 4.90 4.13 -0.99
CA ILE A 31 5.64 5.40 -1.07
C ILE A 31 7.12 5.19 -0.70
N ALA A 32 7.39 4.47 0.38
CA ALA A 32 8.75 4.25 0.87
C ALA A 32 9.64 3.37 -0.02
N VAL A 33 9.05 2.58 -0.93
CA VAL A 33 9.78 1.79 -1.94
C VAL A 33 9.86 2.51 -3.30
N GLY A 34 9.51 3.80 -3.33
CA GLY A 34 9.66 4.66 -4.49
C GLY A 34 8.49 4.65 -5.46
N CYS A 35 7.30 4.24 -5.03
CA CYS A 35 6.11 4.41 -5.86
C CYS A 35 5.62 5.86 -5.83
N GLU A 36 5.27 6.38 -7.01
CA GLU A 36 4.46 7.58 -7.17
C GLU A 36 3.00 7.27 -6.86
N VAL A 37 2.35 8.13 -6.07
CA VAL A 37 0.92 8.04 -5.77
C VAL A 37 0.14 8.82 -6.81
N ILE A 38 -0.90 8.21 -7.34
CA ILE A 38 -1.78 8.80 -8.36
C ILE A 38 -3.19 8.81 -7.78
N GLU A 39 -3.66 10.00 -7.39
CA GLU A 39 -5.01 10.17 -6.87
C GLU A 39 -6.05 9.96 -7.99
N GLY A 40 -7.09 9.19 -7.68
CA GLY A 40 -8.25 8.99 -8.54
C GLY A 40 -9.50 9.67 -7.99
N ALA A 41 -10.62 9.54 -8.70
CA ALA A 41 -11.91 10.00 -8.18
C ALA A 41 -12.39 9.12 -7.00
N GLY A 42 -12.93 9.74 -5.95
CA GLY A 42 -13.42 9.04 -4.77
C GLY A 42 -12.30 8.35 -3.98
N SER A 43 -12.47 7.06 -3.66
CA SER A 43 -11.44 6.26 -2.97
C SER A 43 -10.41 5.62 -3.89
N ARG A 44 -10.44 5.90 -5.19
CA ARG A 44 -9.50 5.31 -6.13
C ARG A 44 -8.10 5.88 -5.90
N VAL A 45 -7.11 5.00 -5.84
CA VAL A 45 -5.69 5.37 -5.73
C VAL A 45 -4.84 4.42 -6.57
N GLY A 46 -3.95 4.99 -7.36
CA GLY A 46 -2.95 4.25 -8.13
C GLY A 46 -1.56 4.41 -7.54
N PHE A 47 -0.71 3.40 -7.74
CA PHE A 47 0.72 3.46 -7.45
C PHE A 47 1.50 3.07 -8.70
N LYS A 48 2.50 3.88 -9.05
CA LYS A 48 3.36 3.65 -10.22
C LYS A 48 4.83 3.59 -9.79
N ARG A 49 5.60 2.67 -10.35
CA ARG A 49 7.06 2.63 -10.23
C ARG A 49 7.69 2.16 -11.54
N GLY A 50 8.27 3.11 -12.29
CA GLY A 50 8.68 2.85 -13.68
C GLY A 50 7.48 2.46 -14.53
N ASP A 51 7.57 1.31 -15.21
CA ASP A 51 6.49 0.79 -16.06
C ASP A 51 5.47 -0.05 -15.30
N LEU A 52 5.68 -0.29 -14.00
CA LEU A 52 4.73 -1.01 -13.15
C LEU A 52 3.66 -0.05 -12.63
N ARG A 53 2.39 -0.46 -12.75
CA ARG A 53 1.23 0.25 -12.19
C ARG A 53 0.30 -0.73 -11.49
N ALA A 54 -0.22 -0.32 -10.34
CA ALA A 54 -1.31 -1.01 -9.65
C ALA A 54 -2.36 0.01 -9.19
N ASP A 55 -3.64 -0.30 -9.42
CA ASP A 55 -4.78 0.53 -9.06
C ASP A 55 -5.63 -0.15 -7.99
N PHE A 56 -6.01 0.60 -6.96
CA PHE A 56 -6.74 0.12 -5.80
C PHE A 56 -7.89 1.07 -5.42
N HIS A 57 -8.75 0.59 -4.53
CA HIS A 57 -9.72 1.42 -3.81
C HIS A 57 -9.31 1.45 -2.33
N ARG A 58 -9.13 2.64 -1.76
CA ARG A 58 -8.95 2.79 -0.32
C ARG A 58 -10.17 2.19 0.39
N PRO A 59 -10.00 1.22 1.31
CA PRO A 59 -11.11 0.72 2.10
C PRO A 59 -11.63 1.86 2.97
N HIS A 60 -12.93 2.14 2.86
CA HIS A 60 -13.60 3.10 3.72
C HIS A 60 -13.94 2.41 5.05
N PRO A 61 -13.66 3.06 6.20
CA PRO A 61 -14.37 2.71 7.42
C PRO A 61 -15.85 3.07 7.18
N GLY A 62 -16.68 2.05 6.96
CA GLY A 62 -18.13 2.19 7.05
C GLY A 62 -18.57 2.43 8.49
#